data_AF-A0A6M8V3E9-F1
#
_entry.id   AF-A0A6M8V3E9-F1
#
_cell.length_a   1.000
_cell.length_b   1.000
_cell.length_c   1.000
_cell.angle_alpha   90.00
_cell.angle_beta   90.00
_cell.angle_gamma   90.00
#
_symmetry.space_group_name_H-M   'P 1'
#
loop_
_entity.id
_entity.type
_entity.pdbx_description
1 polymer ?
#
loop_
_entity_poly.entity_id
_entity_poly.type
_entity_poly.pdbx_seq_one_letter_code
_entity_poly.pdbx_strand_id
1 'polypeptide(L)'
;MINTLSDLFLRDLEKLKTEISSFRDEKNLWKISGDTHLDGGQVKNSSGNLCLHLCGNLQHFIGAILGNSGYIRNRDAEFSQKNVPIRELVAEIELTSKVVKQTLESLTESSLNNIYSLY
;
A
#
# COMPACT_ATOMS: atom_id res chain seq x y z
N MET A 1 -4.06 -12.22 -17.83
CA MET A 1 -3.40 -12.21 -16.51
C MET A 1 -3.48 -10.83 -15.86
N ILE A 2 -3.18 -9.77 -16.60
CA ILE A 2 -3.15 -8.38 -16.09
C ILE A 2 -4.48 -7.95 -15.45
N ASN A 3 -5.61 -8.23 -16.11
CA ASN A 3 -6.93 -7.89 -15.56
C ASN A 3 -7.17 -8.57 -14.20
N THR A 4 -6.79 -9.84 -14.05
CA THR A 4 -6.89 -10.56 -12.78
C THR A 4 -6.02 -9.93 -11.69
N LEU A 5 -4.81 -9.49 -12.03
CA LEU A 5 -3.94 -8.77 -11.07
C LEU A 5 -4.57 -7.44 -10.67
N SER A 6 -5.09 -6.67 -11.64
CA SER A 6 -5.78 -5.41 -11.38
C SER A 6 -6.96 -5.60 -10.43
N ASP A 7 -7.82 -6.59 -10.70
CA ASP A 7 -8.96 -6.91 -9.84
C ASP A 7 -8.54 -7.30 -8.42
N LEU A 8 -7.46 -8.09 -8.27
CA LEU A 8 -6.95 -8.50 -6.96
C LEU A 8 -6.41 -7.29 -6.17
N PHE A 9 -5.57 -6.46 -6.78
CA PHE A 9 -5.03 -5.28 -6.11
C PHE A 9 -6.12 -4.28 -5.73
N LEU A 10 -7.05 -3.99 -6.63
CA LEU A 10 -8.12 -3.03 -6.36
C LEU A 10 -9.08 -3.54 -5.28
N ARG A 11 -9.43 -4.83 -5.31
CA ARG A 11 -10.23 -5.44 -4.26
C ARG A 11 -9.55 -5.34 -2.89
N ASP A 12 -8.26 -5.66 -2.82
CA ASP A 12 -7.56 -5.71 -1.53
C ASP A 12 -7.18 -4.31 -1.01
N LEU A 13 -6.98 -3.32 -1.89
CA LEU A 13 -6.88 -1.91 -1.51
C LEU A 13 -8.22 -1.36 -0.99
N GLU A 14 -9.36 -1.75 -1.57
CA GLU A 14 -10.68 -1.36 -1.05
C GLU A 14 -10.95 -2.00 0.33
N LYS A 15 -10.50 -3.23 0.55
CA LYS A 15 -10.51 -3.83 1.90
C LYS A 15 -9.64 -3.04 2.85
N LEU A 16 -8.40 -2.71 2.48
CA LEU A 16 -7.52 -1.89 3.32
C LEU A 16 -8.18 -0.56 3.70
N LYS A 17 -8.80 0.13 2.74
CA LYS A 17 -9.56 1.36 2.98
C LYS A 17 -10.71 1.14 3.97
N THR A 18 -11.46 0.05 3.81
CA THR A 18 -12.56 -0.32 4.72
C THR A 18 -12.04 -0.56 6.14
N GLU A 19 -10.96 -1.33 6.29
CA GLU A 19 -10.33 -1.62 7.58
C GLU A 19 -9.82 -0.34 8.26
N ILE A 20 -9.10 0.52 7.54
CA ILE A 20 -8.59 1.80 8.08
C ILE A 20 -9.73 2.74 8.47
N SER A 21 -10.80 2.78 7.67
CA SER A 21 -11.98 3.62 7.96
C SER A 21 -12.82 3.10 9.13
N SER A 22 -12.65 1.83 9.53
CA SER A 22 -13.42 1.21 10.61
C SER A 22 -12.96 1.63 12.02
N PHE A 23 -11.76 2.23 12.13
CA PHE A 23 -11.23 2.72 13.39
C PHE A 23 -12.05 3.90 13.92
N ARG A 24 -12.70 3.72 15.07
CA ARG A 24 -13.50 4.78 15.72
C ARG A 24 -12.65 5.84 16.43
N ASP A 25 -11.49 5.44 16.94
CA ASP A 25 -10.50 6.32 17.56
C ASP A 25 -9.19 6.19 16.78
N GLU A 26 -8.79 7.27 16.11
CA GLU A 26 -7.58 7.29 15.28
C GLU A 26 -6.31 6.94 16.04
N LYS A 27 -6.28 7.15 17.36
CA LYS A 27 -5.11 6.77 18.20
C LYS A 27 -4.86 5.27 18.17
N ASN A 28 -5.89 4.46 17.94
CA ASN A 28 -5.75 3.00 17.87
C ASN A 28 -5.00 2.55 16.61
N LEU A 29 -4.98 3.34 15.53
CA LEU A 29 -4.17 3.04 14.34
C LEU A 29 -2.67 2.99 14.62
N TRP A 30 -2.24 3.68 15.68
CA TRP A 30 -0.84 3.89 16.01
C TRP A 30 -0.37 3.06 17.20
N LYS A 31 -1.25 2.21 17.73
CA LYS A 31 -0.91 1.26 18.79
C LYS A 31 -0.25 0.02 18.18
N ILE A 32 0.73 -0.49 18.91
CA ILE A 32 1.26 -1.83 18.72
C ILE A 32 0.62 -2.67 19.82
N SER A 33 -0.17 -3.68 19.45
CA SER A 33 -0.96 -4.45 20.42
C SER A 33 -0.10 -5.34 21.32
N GLY A 34 1.15 -5.59 20.94
CA GLY A 34 2.01 -6.57 21.61
C GLY A 34 1.57 -8.01 21.36
N ASP A 35 0.60 -8.21 20.46
CA ASP A 35 0.10 -9.53 20.09
C ASP A 35 1.19 -10.34 19.40
N THR A 36 1.14 -11.64 19.65
CA THR A 36 2.08 -12.61 19.12
C THR A 36 1.47 -13.30 17.90
N HIS A 37 2.21 -13.34 16.79
CA HIS A 37 1.96 -14.18 15.64
C HIS A 37 1.85 -15.66 16.06
N LEU A 38 1.19 -16.46 15.23
CA LEU A 38 1.02 -17.91 15.45
C LEU A 38 2.37 -18.67 15.54
N ASP A 39 3.45 -18.07 15.04
CA ASP A 39 4.83 -18.60 15.07
C ASP A 39 5.66 -18.11 16.28
N GLY A 40 5.08 -17.32 17.18
CA GLY A 40 5.76 -16.79 18.37
C GLY A 40 6.42 -15.41 18.19
N GLY A 41 6.38 -14.78 17.01
CA GLY A 41 6.89 -13.43 16.79
C GLY A 41 5.93 -12.33 17.26
N GLN A 42 6.42 -11.13 17.62
CA GLN A 42 5.54 -10.00 17.98
C GLN A 42 5.15 -9.16 16.76
N VAL A 43 3.91 -8.67 16.71
CA VAL A 43 3.51 -7.62 15.77
C VAL A 43 4.20 -6.32 16.20
N LYS A 44 5.12 -5.79 15.37
CA LYS A 44 5.95 -4.61 15.70
C LYS A 44 5.54 -3.32 14.99
N ASN A 45 4.61 -3.39 14.05
CA ASN A 45 4.15 -2.24 13.28
C ASN A 45 2.67 -1.99 13.56
N SER A 46 2.28 -0.72 13.68
CA SER A 46 0.88 -0.36 13.84
C SER A 46 0.14 -0.44 12.51
N SER A 47 -1.20 -0.48 12.55
CA SER A 47 -2.04 -0.48 11.34
C SER A 47 -1.78 0.73 10.43
N GLY A 48 -1.58 1.91 11.04
CA GLY A 48 -1.20 3.12 10.32
C GLY A 48 0.14 2.99 9.58
N ASN A 49 1.18 2.43 10.23
CA ASN A 49 2.47 2.20 9.58
C ASN A 49 2.38 1.16 8.46
N LEU A 50 1.61 0.07 8.65
CA LEU A 50 1.41 -0.93 7.61
C LEU A 50 0.64 -0.35 6.40
N CYS A 51 -0.34 0.53 6.63
CA CYS A 51 -1.05 1.23 5.56
C CYS A 51 -0.10 2.12 4.74
N LEU A 52 0.68 2.97 5.40
CA LEU A 52 1.68 3.83 4.74
C LEU A 52 2.69 2.99 3.96
N HIS A 53 3.19 1.91 4.57
CA HIS A 53 4.14 1.00 3.94
C HIS A 53 3.57 0.34 2.68
N LEU A 54 2.34 -0.18 2.74
CA LEU A 54 1.69 -0.80 1.59
C LEU A 54 1.48 0.20 0.46
N CYS A 55 0.99 1.40 0.76
CA CYS A 55 0.78 2.45 -0.24
C CYS A 55 2.10 2.89 -0.88
N GLY A 56 3.13 3.18 -0.07
CA GLY A 56 4.45 3.57 -0.57
C GLY A 56 5.15 2.46 -1.36
N ASN A 57 4.96 1.20 -0.98
CA ASN A 57 5.46 0.05 -1.73
C ASN A 57 4.83 -0.03 -3.13
N LEU A 58 3.49 0.04 -3.22
CA LEU A 58 2.77 -0.08 -4.50
C LEU A 58 2.99 1.13 -5.40
N GLN A 59 2.95 2.34 -4.86
CA GLN A 59 3.25 3.55 -5.64
C GLN A 59 4.68 3.58 -6.16
N HIS A 60 5.63 2.99 -5.43
CA HIS A 60 7.00 2.85 -5.93
C HIS A 60 7.11 1.77 -7.00
N PHE A 61 6.84 0.51 -6.66
CA PHE A 61 7.16 -0.60 -7.55
C PHE A 61 6.20 -0.73 -8.74
N ILE A 62 4.92 -0.41 -8.56
CA ILE A 62 3.97 -0.40 -9.66
C ILE A 62 3.96 1.01 -10.27
N GLY A 63 3.65 2.03 -9.48
CA GLY A 63 3.50 3.39 -9.99
C GLY A 63 4.76 3.97 -10.63
N ALA A 64 5.87 4.05 -9.90
CA ALA A 64 7.07 4.72 -10.38
C ALA A 64 7.85 3.86 -11.38
N ILE A 65 8.11 2.59 -11.05
CA ILE A 65 8.98 1.74 -11.89
C ILE A 65 8.28 1.23 -13.14
N LEU A 66 7.02 0.79 -13.05
CA LEU A 66 6.29 0.25 -14.20
C LEU A 66 5.46 1.32 -14.91
N GLY A 67 4.89 2.26 -14.16
CA GLY A 67 3.97 3.28 -14.67
C GLY A 67 4.58 4.67 -14.88
N ASN A 68 5.86 4.88 -14.52
CA ASN A 68 6.54 6.18 -14.59
C ASN A 68 5.74 7.33 -13.94
N SER A 69 5.07 7.06 -12.82
CA SER A 69 4.24 8.06 -12.12
C SER A 69 5.03 9.23 -11.52
N GLY A 70 6.35 9.11 -11.43
CA GLY A 70 7.22 10.08 -10.77
C GLY A 70 7.19 10.01 -9.23
N TYR A 71 6.53 9.01 -8.64
CA TYR A 71 6.49 8.83 -7.19
C TYR A 71 7.90 8.57 -6.62
N ILE A 72 8.30 9.39 -5.65
CA ILE A 72 9.57 9.25 -4.93
C ILE A 72 9.27 8.68 -3.55
N ARG A 73 9.72 7.44 -3.32
CA ARG A 73 9.43 6.71 -2.09
C ARG A 73 10.22 7.27 -0.90
N ASN A 74 9.52 7.55 0.19
CA ASN A 74 10.13 7.86 1.49
C ASN A 74 9.92 6.70 2.48
N ARG A 75 10.78 5.69 2.37
CA ARG A 75 10.65 4.45 3.15
C ARG A 75 10.76 4.68 4.66
N ASP A 76 11.63 5.58 5.10
CA ASP A 76 11.81 5.86 6.52
C ASP A 76 10.56 6.52 7.12
N ALA A 77 9.88 7.37 6.34
CA ALA A 77 8.62 7.97 6.75
C ALA A 77 7.48 6.93 6.92
N GLU A 78 7.44 5.86 6.12
CA GLU A 78 6.42 4.81 6.22
C GLU A 78 6.37 4.17 7.64
N PHE A 79 7.52 4.10 8.31
CA PHE A 79 7.66 3.50 9.65
C PHE A 79 7.82 4.52 10.79
N SER A 80 8.32 5.73 10.49
CA SER A 80 8.52 6.77 11.52
C SER A 80 7.32 7.69 11.71
N GLN A 81 6.49 7.90 10.68
CA GLN A 81 5.29 8.72 10.80
C GLN A 81 4.27 8.08 11.74
N LYS A 82 3.60 8.95 12.50
CA LYS A 82 2.54 8.60 13.45
C LYS A 82 1.50 9.72 13.46
N ASN A 83 0.30 9.40 13.93
CA ASN A 83 -0.82 10.35 14.06
C ASN A 83 -1.25 10.98 12.71
N VAL A 84 -1.06 10.27 11.59
CA VAL A 84 -1.66 10.66 10.31
C VAL A 84 -3.18 10.43 10.43
N PRO A 85 -4.01 11.43 10.11
CA PRO A 85 -5.47 11.30 10.16
C PRO A 85 -6.00 10.19 9.25
N ILE A 86 -7.11 9.54 9.62
CA ILE A 86 -7.76 8.49 8.79
C ILE A 86 -8.04 9.01 7.38
N ARG A 87 -8.55 10.25 7.28
CA ARG A 87 -8.86 10.88 5.98
C ARG A 87 -7.65 10.96 5.05
N GLU A 88 -6.45 11.15 5.59
CA GLU A 88 -5.21 11.27 4.82
C GLU A 88 -4.71 9.89 4.40
N LEU A 89 -4.82 8.88 5.28
CA LEU A 89 -4.55 7.48 4.93
C LEU A 89 -5.51 6.98 3.84
N VAL A 90 -6.81 7.31 3.94
CA VAL A 90 -7.81 6.93 2.93
C VAL A 90 -7.50 7.61 1.59
N ALA A 91 -7.16 8.90 1.59
CA ALA A 91 -6.77 9.60 0.37
C ALA A 91 -5.53 8.96 -0.29
N GLU A 92 -4.56 8.53 0.52
CA GLU A 92 -3.36 7.83 0.05
C GLU A 92 -3.68 6.46 -0.57
N ILE A 93 -4.62 5.70 0.02
CA ILE A 93 -5.08 4.43 -0.54
C ILE A 93 -5.83 4.64 -1.87
N GLU A 94 -6.64 5.69 -1.97
CA GLU A 94 -7.38 6.03 -3.20
C GLU A 94 -6.43 6.47 -4.31
N LEU A 95 -5.43 7.30 -3.99
CA LEU A 95 -4.35 7.66 -4.92
C LEU A 95 -3.59 6.41 -5.39
N THR A 96 -3.20 5.55 -4.46
CA THR A 96 -2.51 4.29 -4.75
C THR A 96 -3.34 3.41 -5.68
N SER A 97 -4.63 3.23 -5.39
CA SER A 97 -5.56 2.47 -6.23
C SER A 97 -5.62 3.00 -7.66
N LYS A 98 -5.71 4.33 -7.82
CA LYS A 98 -5.72 4.97 -9.14
C LYS A 98 -4.42 4.72 -9.90
N VAL A 99 -3.27 4.91 -9.25
CA VAL A 99 -1.95 4.71 -9.88
C VAL A 99 -1.74 3.25 -10.29
N VAL A 100 -2.08 2.31 -9.41
CA VAL A 100 -1.97 0.87 -9.69
C VAL A 100 -2.87 0.49 -10.87
N LYS A 101 -4.14 0.93 -10.86
CA LYS A 101 -5.07 0.67 -11.98
C LYS A 101 -4.52 1.19 -13.30
N GLN A 102 -4.16 2.48 -13.34
CA GLN A 102 -3.67 3.13 -14.56
C GLN A 102 -2.40 2.46 -15.08
N THR A 103 -1.50 2.07 -14.18
CA THR A 103 -0.27 1.38 -14.55
C THR A 103 -0.58 0.01 -15.16
N LEU A 104 -1.38 -0.82 -14.47
CA LEU A 104 -1.69 -2.17 -14.95
C LEU A 104 -2.46 -2.14 -16.28
N GLU A 105 -3.39 -1.20 -16.47
CA GLU A 105 -4.10 -1.00 -17.73
C GLU A 105 -3.18 -0.61 -18.91
N SER A 106 -2.02 -0.01 -18.63
CA SER A 106 -1.03 0.36 -19.64
C SER A 106 -0.08 -0.79 -20.02
N LEU A 107 -0.02 -1.86 -19.23
CA LEU A 107 0.88 -2.98 -19.46
C LEU A 107 0.30 -3.94 -20.50
N THR A 108 1.19 -4.62 -21.21
CA THR A 108 0.84 -5.72 -22.11
C THR A 108 1.27 -7.04 -21.48
N GLU A 109 0.69 -8.17 -21.93
CA GLU A 109 1.14 -9.49 -21.44
C GLU A 109 2.65 -9.72 -21.68
N SER A 110 3.22 -9.15 -22.74
CA SER A 110 4.68 -9.19 -22.97
C SER A 110 5.47 -8.42 -21.91
N SER A 111 4.90 -7.36 -21.33
CA SER A 111 5.53 -6.57 -20.27
C SER A 111 5.80 -7.42 -19.03
N LEU A 112 4.97 -8.44 -18.77
CA LEU A 112 5.14 -9.36 -17.64
C LEU A 112 6.34 -10.31 -17.78
N ASN A 113 6.85 -10.49 -19.00
CA ASN A 113 8.03 -11.33 -19.28
C ASN A 113 9.34 -10.52 -19.23
N ASN A 114 9.27 -9.20 -19.11
CA ASN A 114 10.45 -8.37 -19.03
C ASN A 114 11.13 -8.54 -17.66
N ILE A 115 12.45 -8.43 -17.66
CA ILE A 115 13.20 -8.34 -16.40
C ILE A 115 12.80 -7.05 -15.71
N TYR A 116 12.38 -7.16 -14.45
CA TYR A 116 12.02 -6.02 -13.63
C TYR A 116 13.26 -5.13 -13.41
N SER A 117 13.19 -3.84 -13.79
CA SER A 117 14.30 -2.92 -13.58
C SER A 117 14.41 -2.57 -12.10
N LEU A 118 15.60 -2.73 -11.53
CA LEU A 118 15.90 -2.31 -10.16
C LEU A 118 16.43 -0.88 -10.09
N TYR A 119 16.60 -0.22 -11.24
CA TYR A 119 17.20 1.12 -11.38
C TYR A 119 16.57 1.89 -12.54
#